data_AF-A0A0N0YHC7-F1
#
_entry.id   AF-A0A0N0YHC7-F1
#
_cell.length_a   1.000
_cell.length_b   1.000
_cell.length_c   1.000
_cell.angle_alpha   90.00
_cell.angle_beta   90.00
_cell.angle_gamma   90.00
#
_symmetry.space_group_name_H-M   'P 1'
#
loop_
_entity.id
_entity.type
_entity.pdbx_description
1 polymer ?
#
loop_
_entity_poly.entity_id
_entity_poly.type
_entity_poly.pdbx_seq_one_letter_code
_entity_poly.pdbx_strand_id
1 'polypeptide(L)'
;MISQSAWRRRHVVPAAKEAGLVPDGTKVFRFFGGNGDCALVEFHPHRIDLRREVFFARVSIVPAPQQAWAHRQHWDQARDKAPDASEAMLHWDLIPPAGVALDPTADMPARGNWAYGPDMDPDVCAGELLAMLREHTFPQMRRFLDRDVLNAEMKARSSGFRHRRPPGWAEVLLNVDRVPPAALEATLAGVEMDYPVADEFIAWARAFPVQEATGR
;
A
#
# COMPACT_ATOMS: atom_id res chain seq x y z
N MET A 1 -12.57 23.61 -15.80
CA MET A 1 -12.22 22.27 -15.28
C MET A 1 -11.50 22.44 -13.96
N ILE A 2 -12.00 21.85 -12.88
CA ILE A 2 -11.28 21.84 -11.59
C ILE A 2 -10.00 21.02 -11.76
N SER A 3 -8.87 21.51 -11.26
CA SER A 3 -7.63 20.73 -11.32
C SER A 3 -7.75 19.50 -10.43
N GLN A 4 -7.07 18.41 -10.78
CA GLN A 4 -7.09 17.19 -9.99
C GLN A 4 -6.67 17.38 -8.52
N SER A 5 -5.72 18.30 -8.29
CA SER A 5 -5.31 18.72 -6.94
C SER A 5 -6.42 19.42 -6.17
N ALA A 6 -7.13 20.37 -6.80
CA ALA A 6 -8.25 21.06 -6.17
C ALA A 6 -9.43 20.11 -5.92
N TRP A 7 -9.71 19.20 -6.85
CA TRP A 7 -10.73 18.17 -6.72
C TRP A 7 -10.45 17.26 -5.52
N ARG A 8 -9.24 16.71 -5.40
CA ARG A 8 -8.88 15.88 -4.22
C ARG A 8 -8.99 16.63 -2.91
N ARG A 9 -8.54 17.90 -2.87
CA ARG A 9 -8.65 18.73 -1.65
C ARG A 9 -10.10 18.92 -1.22
N ARG A 10 -11.02 19.08 -2.19
CA ARG A 10 -12.45 19.23 -1.92
C ARG A 10 -13.11 17.94 -1.47
N HIS A 11 -12.81 16.81 -2.11
CA HIS A 11 -13.56 15.56 -1.92
C HIS A 11 -12.83 14.48 -1.11
N VAL A 12 -11.56 14.21 -1.45
CA VAL A 12 -10.81 13.07 -0.90
C VAL A 12 -10.17 13.39 0.45
N VAL A 13 -9.57 14.58 0.61
CA VAL A 13 -8.88 14.96 1.85
C VAL A 13 -9.80 14.89 3.08
N PRO A 14 -11.06 15.39 3.06
CA PRO A 14 -11.95 15.27 4.20
C PRO A 14 -12.21 13.82 4.62
N ALA A 15 -12.51 12.94 3.66
CA ALA A 15 -12.80 11.53 3.93
C ALA A 15 -11.55 10.77 4.40
N ALA A 16 -10.39 11.07 3.84
CA ALA A 16 -9.12 10.50 4.31
C ALA A 16 -8.86 10.89 5.78
N LYS A 17 -9.03 12.18 6.13
CA LYS A 17 -8.86 12.65 7.51
C LYS A 17 -9.85 12.00 8.48
N GLU A 18 -11.12 11.89 8.10
CA GLU A 18 -12.16 11.20 8.87
C GLU A 18 -11.78 9.74 9.14
N ALA A 19 -11.15 9.08 8.18
CA ALA A 19 -10.63 7.73 8.32
C ALA A 19 -9.28 7.64 9.08
N GLY A 20 -8.73 8.76 9.54
CA GLY A 20 -7.45 8.80 10.26
C GLY A 20 -6.21 8.78 9.37
N LEU A 21 -6.36 8.98 8.06
CA LEU A 21 -5.23 9.09 7.14
C LEU A 21 -4.62 10.49 7.20
N VAL A 22 -3.29 10.54 7.17
CA VAL A 22 -2.51 11.76 7.12
C VAL A 22 -2.09 12.03 5.66
N PRO A 23 -2.40 13.21 5.10
CA PRO A 23 -1.93 13.57 3.76
C PRO A 23 -0.42 13.83 3.77
N ASP A 24 0.27 13.34 2.75
CA ASP A 24 1.66 13.67 2.46
C ASP A 24 1.78 14.15 1.00
N GLY A 25 2.23 15.39 0.87
CA GLY A 25 2.15 16.12 -0.38
C GLY A 25 0.71 16.21 -0.88
N THR A 26 0.54 16.10 -2.20
CA THR A 26 -0.77 16.31 -2.85
C THR A 26 -1.44 15.02 -3.31
N LYS A 27 -0.71 13.90 -3.35
CA LYS A 27 -1.11 12.67 -4.03
C LYS A 27 -1.17 11.45 -3.13
N VAL A 28 -0.58 11.50 -1.94
CA VAL A 28 -0.41 10.34 -1.06
C VAL A 28 -1.11 10.59 0.26
N PHE A 29 -1.79 9.56 0.77
CA PHE A 29 -2.43 9.55 2.08
C PHE A 29 -1.95 8.31 2.82
N ARG A 30 -1.51 8.47 4.07
CA ARG A 30 -0.95 7.37 4.89
C ARG A 30 -1.81 7.07 6.10
N PHE A 31 -1.97 5.80 6.39
CA PHE A 31 -2.53 5.29 7.64
C PHE A 31 -1.45 4.48 8.34
N PHE A 32 -1.05 4.90 9.56
CA PHE A 32 -0.02 4.22 10.34
C PHE A 32 -0.66 3.29 11.37
N GLY A 33 -0.15 2.07 11.47
CA GLY A 33 -0.40 1.15 12.57
C GLY A 33 0.46 1.49 13.79
N GLY A 34 0.11 0.92 14.95
CA GLY A 34 0.83 1.17 16.21
C GLY A 34 2.27 0.64 16.24
N ASN A 35 2.63 -0.26 15.31
CA ASN A 35 3.93 -0.89 15.17
C ASN A 35 4.81 -0.27 14.06
N GLY A 36 4.41 0.88 13.52
CA GLY A 36 5.11 1.55 12.41
C GLY A 36 4.76 1.02 11.02
N ASP A 37 3.96 -0.04 10.90
CA ASP A 37 3.45 -0.48 9.61
C ASP A 37 2.56 0.61 8.98
N CYS A 38 2.56 0.69 7.66
CA CYS A 38 1.90 1.77 6.94
C CYS A 38 1.06 1.24 5.78
N ALA A 39 -0.14 1.79 5.64
CA ALA A 39 -0.97 1.64 4.46
C ALA A 39 -1.04 2.99 3.73
N LEU A 40 -0.83 2.98 2.42
CA LEU A 40 -0.79 4.18 1.59
C LEU A 40 -1.90 4.12 0.57
N VAL A 41 -2.57 5.25 0.31
CA VAL A 41 -3.40 5.46 -0.89
C VAL A 41 -2.73 6.52 -1.75
N GLU A 42 -2.40 6.17 -2.99
CA GLU A 42 -1.74 7.05 -3.95
C GLU A 42 -2.65 7.35 -5.13
N PHE A 43 -2.64 8.61 -5.57
CA PHE A 43 -3.39 9.10 -6.72
C PHE A 43 -2.43 9.64 -7.80
N HIS A 44 -2.39 8.98 -8.95
CA HIS A 44 -1.53 9.30 -10.08
C HIS A 44 -2.35 9.97 -11.19
N PRO A 45 -2.37 11.33 -11.26
CA PRO A 45 -3.06 12.02 -12.34
C PRO A 45 -2.31 11.87 -13.66
N HIS A 46 -3.05 11.70 -14.75
CA HIS A 46 -2.57 11.63 -16.12
C HIS A 46 -3.42 12.52 -17.01
N ARG A 47 -2.79 13.23 -17.95
CA ARG A 47 -3.50 13.95 -19.01
C ARG A 47 -3.53 13.07 -20.25
N ILE A 48 -4.72 12.85 -20.77
CA ILE A 48 -4.91 12.09 -22.03
C ILE A 48 -4.84 13.06 -23.21
N ASP A 49 -5.47 14.22 -23.07
CA ASP A 49 -5.42 15.30 -24.04
C ASP A 49 -5.51 16.67 -23.32
N LEU A 50 -5.67 17.75 -24.11
CA LEU A 50 -5.74 19.12 -23.58
C LEU A 50 -7.00 19.40 -22.73
N ARG A 51 -8.01 18.54 -22.79
CA ARG A 51 -9.34 18.69 -22.20
C ARG A 51 -9.70 17.59 -21.21
N ARG A 52 -8.99 16.46 -21.19
CA ARG A 52 -9.28 15.31 -20.35
C ARG A 52 -8.12 14.94 -19.43
N GLU A 53 -8.38 15.03 -18.12
CA GLU A 53 -7.51 14.53 -17.05
C GLU A 53 -8.18 13.31 -16.42
N VAL A 54 -7.40 12.25 -16.22
CA VAL A 54 -7.81 11.03 -15.52
C VAL A 54 -6.85 10.78 -14.38
N PHE A 55 -7.18 9.84 -13.50
CA PHE A 55 -6.22 9.38 -12.52
C PHE A 55 -6.32 7.89 -12.28
N PHE A 56 -5.18 7.33 -11.92
CA PHE A 56 -5.09 5.99 -11.38
C PHE A 56 -4.94 6.07 -9.86
N ALA A 57 -5.56 5.15 -9.12
CA ALA A 57 -5.44 5.09 -7.67
C ALA A 57 -4.99 3.69 -7.23
N ARG A 58 -4.05 3.65 -6.29
CA ARG A 58 -3.47 2.41 -5.76
C ARG A 58 -3.39 2.45 -4.25
N VAL A 59 -3.57 1.30 -3.62
CA VAL A 59 -3.24 1.09 -2.21
C VAL A 59 -2.03 0.20 -2.08
N SER A 60 -1.14 0.54 -1.15
CA SER A 60 0.08 -0.22 -0.83
C SER A 60 0.16 -0.47 0.68
N ILE A 61 0.58 -1.68 1.07
CA ILE A 61 0.85 -2.05 2.47
C ILE A 61 2.36 -2.24 2.65
N VAL A 62 2.94 -1.49 3.57
CA VAL A 62 4.37 -1.44 3.86
C VAL A 62 4.59 -1.74 5.33
N PRO A 63 4.88 -3.00 5.70
CA PRO A 63 5.31 -3.32 7.05
C PRO A 63 6.66 -2.66 7.38
N ALA A 64 6.84 -2.20 8.61
CA ALA A 64 8.07 -1.54 9.05
C ALA A 64 9.34 -2.39 8.82
N PRO A 65 9.34 -3.72 9.08
CA PRO A 65 10.51 -4.55 8.79
C PRO A 65 10.83 -4.63 7.30
N GLN A 66 9.82 -4.57 6.42
CA GLN A 66 10.03 -4.54 4.98
C GLN A 66 10.68 -3.21 4.54
N GLN A 67 10.32 -2.09 5.16
CA GLN A 67 11.02 -0.82 4.94
C GLN A 67 12.47 -0.91 5.42
N ALA A 68 12.71 -1.46 6.62
CA ALA A 68 14.04 -1.63 7.15
C ALA A 68 14.93 -2.53 6.28
N TRP A 69 14.35 -3.61 5.72
CA TRP A 69 15.02 -4.45 4.74
C TRP A 69 15.32 -3.72 3.43
N ALA A 70 14.36 -2.95 2.90
CA ALA A 70 14.54 -2.18 1.67
C ALA A 70 15.69 -1.17 1.78
N HIS A 71 15.87 -0.57 2.97
CA HIS A 71 16.92 0.41 3.26
C HIS A 71 18.07 -0.15 4.09
N ARG A 72 18.23 -1.47 4.17
CA ARG A 72 19.19 -2.14 5.07
C ARG A 72 20.63 -1.60 5.01
N GLN A 73 21.08 -1.16 3.84
CA GLN A 73 22.43 -0.63 3.64
C GLN A 73 22.62 0.77 4.25
N HIS A 74 21.53 1.51 4.47
CA HIS A 74 21.51 2.90 4.91
C HIS A 74 20.41 3.17 5.95
N TRP A 75 20.10 2.17 6.79
CA TRP A 75 18.92 2.20 7.67
C TRP A 75 18.91 3.40 8.61
N ASP A 76 20.08 3.78 9.16
CA ASP A 76 20.19 4.93 10.05
C ASP A 76 19.74 6.25 9.40
N GLN A 77 19.86 6.37 8.08
CA GLN A 77 19.40 7.54 7.33
C GLN A 77 17.93 7.45 6.89
N ALA A 78 17.39 6.23 6.85
CA ALA A 78 16.06 5.94 6.31
C ALA A 78 15.01 5.68 7.39
N ARG A 79 15.41 5.38 8.63
CA ARG A 79 14.50 5.00 9.72
C ARG A 79 13.39 6.00 10.01
N ASP A 80 13.70 7.30 9.85
CA ASP A 80 12.79 8.41 10.12
C ASP A 80 12.06 8.86 8.85
N LYS A 81 12.32 8.24 7.69
CA LYS A 81 11.62 8.55 6.44
C LYS A 81 10.27 7.85 6.42
N ALA A 82 9.26 8.58 5.93
CA ALA A 82 7.95 7.99 5.72
C ALA A 82 8.03 6.83 4.70
N PRO A 83 7.32 5.72 4.96
CA PRO A 83 7.26 4.60 4.01
C PRO A 83 6.78 5.04 2.63
N ASP A 84 7.26 4.33 1.61
CA ASP A 84 6.97 4.56 0.21
C ASP A 84 6.34 3.32 -0.45
N ALA A 85 5.61 3.50 -1.55
CA ALA A 85 4.95 2.39 -2.22
C ALA A 85 5.90 1.44 -2.95
N SER A 86 7.15 1.82 -3.22
CA SER A 86 8.19 0.93 -3.74
C SER A 86 8.57 -0.16 -2.72
N GLU A 87 8.45 0.17 -1.43
CA GLU A 87 8.71 -0.74 -0.31
C GLU A 87 7.57 -1.72 -0.02
N ALA A 88 6.41 -1.62 -0.70
CA ALA A 88 5.22 -2.41 -0.37
C ALA A 88 5.44 -3.93 -0.47
N MET A 89 4.81 -4.69 0.44
CA MET A 89 4.68 -6.15 0.32
C MET A 89 3.45 -6.55 -0.49
N LEU A 90 2.37 -5.80 -0.33
CA LEU A 90 1.08 -6.03 -0.97
C LEU A 90 0.58 -4.71 -1.57
N HIS A 91 0.02 -4.75 -2.76
CA HIS A 91 -0.74 -3.62 -3.28
C HIS A 91 -1.93 -4.06 -4.14
N TRP A 92 -2.92 -3.18 -4.27
CA TRP A 92 -4.04 -3.34 -5.20
C TRP A 92 -4.44 -2.01 -5.81
N ASP A 93 -5.04 -2.11 -7.00
CA ASP A 93 -5.46 -0.96 -7.79
C ASP A 93 -6.95 -0.70 -7.47
N LEU A 94 -7.35 0.55 -7.24
CA LEU A 94 -8.77 0.91 -7.07
C LEU A 94 -9.39 1.03 -8.47
N ILE A 95 -10.10 0.00 -8.91
CA ILE A 95 -10.70 -0.04 -10.24
C ILE A 95 -12.04 0.72 -10.23
N PRO A 96 -12.23 1.75 -11.07
CA PRO A 96 -13.47 2.51 -11.12
C PRO A 96 -14.66 1.65 -11.57
N PRO A 97 -15.88 1.91 -11.06
CA PRO A 97 -17.08 1.38 -11.68
C PRO A 97 -17.27 1.97 -13.09
N ALA A 98 -18.02 1.26 -13.94
CA ALA A 98 -18.10 1.56 -15.37
C ALA A 98 -18.54 2.99 -15.70
N GLY A 99 -19.42 3.57 -14.86
CA GLY A 99 -19.93 4.93 -15.05
C GLY A 99 -18.89 6.03 -14.82
N VAL A 100 -17.76 5.72 -14.18
CA VAL A 100 -16.67 6.68 -13.90
C VAL A 100 -15.29 6.20 -14.38
N ALA A 101 -15.28 5.15 -15.18
CA ALA A 101 -14.10 4.65 -15.86
C ALA A 101 -13.83 5.45 -17.14
N LEU A 102 -12.55 5.63 -17.49
CA LEU A 102 -12.11 6.21 -18.77
C LEU A 102 -12.69 5.46 -19.97
N ASP A 103 -12.49 4.14 -19.97
CA ASP A 103 -13.00 3.18 -20.95
C ASP A 103 -13.33 1.89 -20.20
N PRO A 104 -14.63 1.61 -19.92
CA PRO A 104 -15.04 0.45 -19.14
C PRO A 104 -14.93 -0.88 -19.92
N THR A 105 -14.77 -0.82 -21.25
CA THR A 105 -14.72 -2.01 -22.11
C THR A 105 -13.29 -2.43 -22.47
N ALA A 106 -12.31 -1.54 -22.24
CA ALA A 106 -10.91 -1.81 -22.51
C ALA A 106 -10.28 -2.76 -21.48
N ASP A 107 -9.12 -3.31 -21.85
CA ASP A 107 -8.25 -4.04 -20.93
C ASP A 107 -7.51 -3.10 -19.95
N MET A 108 -6.90 -3.69 -18.91
CA MET A 108 -5.93 -2.94 -18.09
C MET A 108 -4.73 -2.51 -18.97
N PRO A 109 -4.18 -1.30 -18.77
CA PRO A 109 -4.47 -0.37 -17.68
C PRO A 109 -5.58 0.65 -17.96
N ALA A 110 -6.12 0.72 -19.18
CA ALA A 110 -7.07 1.77 -19.58
C ALA A 110 -8.33 1.78 -18.70
N ARG A 111 -8.90 0.61 -18.41
CA ARG A 111 -10.06 0.46 -17.51
C ARG A 111 -9.80 0.85 -16.05
N GLY A 112 -8.54 0.95 -15.64
CA GLY A 112 -8.13 1.31 -14.27
C GLY A 112 -8.10 2.82 -14.02
N ASN A 113 -8.34 3.64 -15.05
CA ASN A 113 -8.31 5.09 -14.93
C ASN A 113 -9.69 5.65 -14.60
N TRP A 114 -9.75 6.37 -13.48
CA TRP A 114 -10.90 7.18 -13.08
C TRP A 114 -10.97 8.43 -13.95
N ALA A 115 -12.12 8.66 -14.56
CA ALA A 115 -12.39 9.85 -15.34
C ALA A 115 -13.23 10.86 -14.55
N TYR A 116 -12.97 12.15 -14.79
CA TYR A 116 -13.85 13.25 -14.41
C TYR A 116 -13.56 14.41 -15.40
N GLY A 117 -14.55 15.20 -15.82
CA GLY A 117 -14.32 16.19 -16.87
C GLY A 117 -15.57 16.63 -17.64
N PRO A 118 -15.41 17.18 -18.87
CA PRO A 118 -16.51 17.76 -19.66
C PRO A 118 -17.70 16.82 -19.87
N ASP A 119 -17.43 15.52 -19.94
CA ASP A 119 -18.43 14.48 -20.20
C ASP A 119 -18.79 13.67 -18.93
N MET A 120 -18.27 14.08 -17.77
CA MET A 120 -18.44 13.35 -16.52
C MET A 120 -18.38 14.27 -15.31
N ASP A 121 -19.51 14.40 -14.62
CA ASP A 121 -19.63 15.25 -13.44
C ASP A 121 -18.56 14.88 -12.39
N PRO A 122 -17.66 15.82 -12.03
CA PRO A 122 -16.66 15.59 -10.99
C PRO A 122 -17.23 15.16 -9.64
N ASP A 123 -18.46 15.55 -9.31
CA ASP A 123 -19.13 15.16 -8.07
C ASP A 123 -19.59 13.69 -8.11
N VAL A 124 -19.96 13.16 -9.29
CA VAL A 124 -20.30 11.73 -9.48
C VAL A 124 -19.06 10.86 -9.31
N CYS A 125 -17.95 11.22 -9.97
CA CYS A 125 -16.66 10.54 -9.78
C CYS A 125 -16.22 10.55 -8.31
N ALA A 126 -16.41 11.68 -7.63
CA ALA A 126 -16.12 11.80 -6.20
C ALA A 126 -17.01 10.89 -5.37
N GLY A 127 -18.32 10.84 -5.62
CA GLY A 127 -19.26 9.97 -4.92
C GLY A 127 -18.87 8.50 -4.98
N GLU A 128 -18.61 7.99 -6.19
CA GLU A 128 -18.21 6.59 -6.41
C GLU A 128 -16.87 6.26 -5.74
N LEU A 129 -15.87 7.14 -5.88
CA LEU A 129 -14.58 6.93 -5.21
C LEU A 129 -14.74 6.94 -3.68
N LEU A 130 -15.52 7.88 -3.13
CA LEU A 130 -15.71 7.99 -1.69
C LEU A 130 -16.46 6.79 -1.10
N ALA A 131 -17.45 6.26 -1.82
CA ALA A 131 -18.12 5.01 -1.44
C ALA A 131 -17.11 3.85 -1.38
N MET A 132 -16.34 3.65 -2.47
CA MET A 132 -15.30 2.61 -2.52
C MET A 132 -14.24 2.75 -1.42
N LEU A 133 -13.82 3.99 -1.14
CA LEU A 133 -12.84 4.27 -0.10
C LEU A 133 -13.38 3.92 1.28
N ARG A 134 -14.59 4.38 1.61
CA ARG A 134 -15.18 4.21 2.95
C ARG A 134 -15.65 2.78 3.22
N GLU A 135 -16.32 2.17 2.26
CA GLU A 135 -17.00 0.87 2.44
C GLU A 135 -16.05 -0.31 2.31
N HIS A 136 -15.00 -0.17 1.50
CA HIS A 136 -14.10 -1.28 1.18
C HIS A 136 -12.64 -0.97 1.49
N THR A 137 -12.12 0.13 0.95
CA THR A 137 -10.67 0.35 0.91
C THR A 137 -10.09 0.64 2.29
N PHE A 138 -10.64 1.61 3.04
CA PHE A 138 -10.14 1.95 4.36
C PHE A 138 -10.28 0.79 5.36
N PRO A 139 -11.42 0.07 5.43
CA PRO A 139 -11.51 -1.17 6.23
C PRO A 139 -10.45 -2.19 5.85
N GLN A 140 -10.23 -2.42 4.55
CA GLN A 140 -9.24 -3.39 4.07
C GLN A 140 -7.79 -2.98 4.37
N MET A 141 -7.46 -1.69 4.25
CA MET A 141 -6.17 -1.15 4.67
C MET A 141 -5.91 -1.47 6.14
N ARG A 142 -6.86 -1.14 7.02
CA ARG A 142 -6.73 -1.43 8.46
C ARG A 142 -6.56 -2.91 8.73
N ARG A 143 -7.35 -3.74 8.04
CA ARG A 143 -7.25 -5.19 8.14
C ARG A 143 -5.88 -5.72 7.75
N PHE A 144 -5.25 -5.20 6.69
CA PHE A 144 -3.91 -5.65 6.27
C PHE A 144 -2.76 -5.01 7.05
N LEU A 145 -3.03 -4.09 7.98
CA LEU A 145 -2.05 -3.70 9.00
C LEU A 145 -2.01 -4.69 10.18
N ASP A 146 -2.96 -5.60 10.28
CA ASP A 146 -2.79 -6.80 11.09
C ASP A 146 -1.86 -7.76 10.35
N ARG A 147 -0.67 -7.96 10.91
CA ARG A 147 0.39 -8.78 10.30
C ARG A 147 0.00 -10.25 10.17
N ASP A 148 -0.88 -10.78 11.02
CA ASP A 148 -1.32 -12.17 10.91
C ASP A 148 -2.28 -12.31 9.72
N VAL A 149 -3.16 -11.33 9.53
CA VAL A 149 -4.03 -11.28 8.36
C VAL A 149 -3.24 -11.06 7.07
N LEU A 150 -2.25 -10.17 7.08
CA LEU A 150 -1.37 -9.96 5.94
C LEU A 150 -0.57 -11.22 5.62
N ASN A 151 -0.01 -11.90 6.61
CA ASN A 151 0.73 -13.17 6.41
C ASN A 151 -0.16 -14.24 5.77
N ALA A 152 -1.41 -14.38 6.25
CA ALA A 152 -2.37 -15.30 5.66
C ALA A 152 -2.65 -14.99 4.18
N GLU A 153 -2.80 -13.70 3.82
CA GLU A 153 -2.97 -13.28 2.43
C GLU A 153 -1.71 -13.51 1.58
N MET A 154 -0.51 -13.26 2.12
CA MET A 154 0.74 -13.52 1.40
C MET A 154 0.93 -15.01 1.06
N LYS A 155 0.40 -15.90 1.89
CA LYS A 155 0.35 -17.36 1.65
C LYS A 155 -0.74 -17.76 0.66
N ALA A 156 -1.95 -17.21 0.81
CA ALA A 156 -3.09 -17.56 -0.04
C ALA A 156 -2.99 -16.99 -1.47
N ARG A 157 -2.40 -15.80 -1.60
CA ARG A 157 -2.19 -15.07 -2.85
C ARG A 157 -3.46 -14.83 -3.66
N SER A 158 -4.44 -14.19 -3.05
CA SER A 158 -5.73 -13.91 -3.68
C SER A 158 -5.57 -13.04 -4.95
N SER A 159 -6.35 -13.32 -5.99
CA SER A 159 -6.20 -12.71 -7.32
C SER A 159 -6.48 -11.20 -7.41
N GLY A 160 -7.03 -10.60 -6.34
CA GLY A 160 -7.28 -9.16 -6.23
C GLY A 160 -6.08 -8.33 -5.81
N PHE A 161 -4.97 -8.98 -5.42
CA PHE A 161 -3.78 -8.30 -4.92
C PHE A 161 -2.55 -8.70 -5.71
N ARG A 162 -1.57 -7.80 -5.71
CA ARG A 162 -0.24 -8.07 -6.25
C ARG A 162 0.73 -8.16 -5.08
N HIS A 163 1.36 -9.32 -4.93
CA HIS A 163 2.31 -9.62 -3.87
C HIS A 163 3.74 -9.43 -4.40
N ARG A 164 4.52 -8.59 -3.72
CA ARG A 164 5.91 -8.27 -4.12
C ARG A 164 6.97 -9.15 -3.47
N ARG A 165 6.58 -9.98 -2.51
CA ARG A 165 7.46 -10.95 -1.85
C ARG A 165 6.94 -12.37 -2.03
N PRO A 166 7.85 -13.35 -2.12
CA PRO A 166 7.52 -14.75 -1.90
C PRO A 166 6.93 -14.98 -0.50
N PRO A 167 6.09 -16.01 -0.31
CA PRO A 167 5.49 -16.32 0.99
C PRO A 167 6.49 -16.50 2.14
N GLY A 168 7.60 -17.22 1.94
CA GLY A 168 8.59 -17.46 3.01
C GLY A 168 9.28 -16.17 3.45
N TRP A 169 9.72 -15.35 2.50
CA TRP A 169 10.23 -14.00 2.76
C TRP A 169 9.23 -13.12 3.52
N ALA A 170 7.97 -13.14 3.08
CA ALA A 170 6.92 -12.37 3.72
C ALA A 170 6.71 -12.79 5.17
N GLU A 171 6.70 -14.10 5.44
CA GLU A 171 6.52 -14.63 6.79
C GLU A 171 7.66 -14.21 7.72
N VAL A 172 8.91 -14.25 7.26
CA VAL A 172 10.06 -13.77 8.04
C VAL A 172 9.92 -12.27 8.34
N LEU A 173 9.68 -11.44 7.32
CA LEU A 173 9.54 -9.98 7.48
C LEU A 173 8.41 -9.61 8.45
N LEU A 174 7.31 -10.34 8.45
CA LEU A 174 6.17 -10.06 9.31
C LEU A 174 6.36 -10.52 10.76
N ASN A 175 7.42 -11.29 11.06
CA ASN A 175 7.68 -11.87 12.38
C ASN A 175 9.03 -11.48 13.00
N VAL A 176 9.98 -10.97 12.22
CA VAL A 176 11.38 -10.73 12.63
C VAL A 176 11.53 -9.86 13.89
N ASP A 177 10.59 -8.94 14.14
CA ASP A 177 10.53 -8.05 15.30
C ASP A 177 9.47 -8.48 16.35
N ARG A 178 8.69 -9.54 16.07
CA ARG A 178 7.62 -10.07 16.95
C ARG A 178 8.00 -11.34 17.68
N VAL A 179 8.90 -12.14 17.13
CA VAL A 179 9.27 -13.45 17.68
C VAL A 179 10.74 -13.47 18.09
N PRO A 180 11.12 -14.24 19.13
CA PRO A 180 12.52 -14.42 19.48
C PRO A 180 13.33 -15.06 18.33
N PRO A 181 14.65 -14.79 18.22
CA PRO A 181 15.47 -15.33 17.14
C PRO A 181 15.39 -16.86 17.00
N ALA A 182 15.35 -17.59 18.11
CA ALA A 182 15.21 -19.05 18.09
C ALA A 182 13.91 -19.54 17.43
N ALA A 183 12.80 -18.79 17.58
CA ALA A 183 11.54 -19.10 16.93
C ALA A 183 11.54 -18.72 15.44
N LEU A 184 12.36 -17.74 15.05
CA LEU A 184 12.51 -17.29 13.67
C LEU A 184 13.25 -18.31 12.79
N GLU A 185 14.16 -19.11 13.34
CA GLU A 185 14.96 -20.09 12.59
C GLU A 185 14.10 -21.11 11.82
N ALA A 186 12.98 -21.55 12.39
CA ALA A 186 12.05 -22.43 11.71
C ALA A 186 11.44 -21.78 10.45
N THR A 187 11.14 -20.48 10.53
CA THR A 187 10.63 -19.68 9.42
C THR A 187 11.71 -19.43 8.36
N LEU A 188 12.95 -19.17 8.79
CA LEU A 188 14.08 -18.94 7.89
C LEU A 188 14.38 -20.16 7.00
N ALA A 189 14.13 -21.37 7.49
CA ALA A 189 14.27 -22.60 6.70
C ALA A 189 13.28 -22.68 5.53
N GLY A 190 12.17 -21.92 5.56
CA GLY A 190 11.17 -21.85 4.50
C GLY A 190 11.40 -20.72 3.48
N VAL A 191 12.50 -19.97 3.59
CA VAL A 191 12.82 -18.87 2.68
C VAL A 191 13.19 -19.41 1.30
N GLU A 192 12.60 -18.81 0.27
CA GLU A 192 12.88 -19.10 -1.13
C GLU A 192 14.31 -18.65 -1.49
N MET A 193 15.22 -19.63 -1.61
CA MET A 193 16.66 -19.42 -1.84
C MET A 193 17.02 -19.03 -3.29
N ASP A 194 16.10 -19.26 -4.24
CA ASP A 194 16.23 -18.82 -5.63
C ASP A 194 15.88 -17.34 -5.81
N TYR A 195 15.32 -16.70 -4.78
CA TYR A 195 15.03 -15.27 -4.79
C TYR A 195 16.33 -14.45 -4.60
N PRO A 196 16.48 -13.30 -5.29
CA PRO A 196 17.68 -12.49 -5.18
C PRO A 196 18.01 -12.13 -3.73
N VAL A 197 19.31 -12.16 -3.40
CA VAL A 197 19.87 -11.77 -2.10
C VAL A 197 19.33 -12.54 -0.88
N ALA A 198 18.91 -13.80 -1.05
CA ALA A 198 18.40 -14.66 0.03
C ALA A 198 19.37 -14.83 1.21
N ASP A 199 20.65 -15.09 0.95
CA ASP A 199 21.64 -15.24 2.03
C ASP A 199 21.81 -13.94 2.83
N GLU A 200 21.85 -12.79 2.14
CA GLU A 200 21.91 -11.47 2.77
C GLU A 200 20.68 -11.22 3.63
N PHE A 201 19.50 -11.63 3.15
CA PHE A 201 18.24 -11.50 3.88
C PHE A 201 18.19 -12.33 5.14
N ILE A 202 18.58 -13.61 5.06
CA ILE A 202 18.62 -14.49 6.22
C ILE A 202 19.61 -13.95 7.26
N ALA A 203 20.80 -13.50 6.82
CA ALA A 203 21.79 -12.89 7.71
C ALA A 203 21.26 -11.62 8.38
N TRP A 204 20.60 -10.75 7.62
CA TRP A 204 19.95 -9.54 8.14
C TRP A 204 18.86 -9.88 9.16
N ALA A 205 17.98 -10.83 8.86
CA ALA A 205 16.85 -11.19 9.72
C ALA A 205 17.32 -11.73 11.08
N ARG A 206 18.40 -12.52 11.09
CA ARG A 206 19.03 -13.01 12.34
C ARG A 206 19.64 -11.89 13.19
N ALA A 207 20.14 -10.85 12.54
CA ALA A 207 20.77 -9.71 13.21
C ALA A 207 19.78 -8.59 13.55
N PHE A 208 18.53 -8.68 13.09
CA PHE A 208 17.55 -7.63 13.28
C PHE A 208 17.12 -7.58 14.74
N PRO A 209 17.11 -6.38 15.36
CA PRO A 209 16.75 -6.26 16.77
C PRO A 209 15.27 -6.57 16.97
N VAL A 210 14.96 -7.50 17.87
CA VAL A 210 13.58 -7.66 18.36
C VAL A 210 13.20 -6.39 19.10
N GLN A 211 12.12 -5.72 18.67
CA GLN A 211 11.58 -4.64 19.46
C GLN A 211 10.89 -5.25 20.67
N GLU A 212 11.54 -5.19 21.84
CA GLU A 212 10.84 -5.47 23.09
C GLU A 212 9.62 -4.56 23.15
N ALA A 213 8.44 -5.15 23.36
CA ALA A 213 7.17 -4.45 23.48
C ALA A 213 7.25 -3.45 24.64
N THR A 214 7.76 -2.26 24.35
CA THR A 214 7.82 -1.16 25.28
C THR A 214 6.45 -0.52 25.21
N GLY A 215 5.57 -0.98 26.11
CA GLY A 215 4.32 -0.30 26.38
C GLY A 215 4.60 1.17 26.69
N ARG A 216 4.15 2.04 25.78
CA ARG A 216 3.97 3.47 26.01
C ARG A 216 2.54 3.82 25.66
#